data_AF-A0A817T1Q8-F1
#
_entry.id   AF-A0A817T1Q8-F1
#
_cell.length_a   1.000
_cell.length_b   1.000
_cell.length_c   1.000
_cell.angle_alpha   90.00
_cell.angle_beta   90.00
_cell.angle_gamma   90.00
#
_symmetry.space_group_name_H-M   'P 1'
#
loop_
_entity.id
_entity.type
_entity.pdbx_description
1 polymer ?
#
loop_
_entity_poly.entity_id
_entity_poly.type
_entity_poly.pdbx_seq_one_letter_code
_entity_poly.pdbx_strand_id
1 'polypeptide(L)'
;PSRSASLIKVAMCMYHRGITVNMQFTSLNSKIDAQKYNLHILQNFVPFPFVSNNEKIAIGINSFETVGSTTHSIIEEYQRINKTSIENGHIDDGNHIKSKQYFIFIFS
;
A
#
# COMPACT_ATOMS: atom_id res chain seq x y z
N PRO A 1 -6.90 8.04 -18.01
CA PRO A 1 -6.88 6.56 -18.19
C PRO A 1 -5.87 5.85 -17.25
N SER A 2 -4.67 6.40 -17.09
CA SER A 2 -3.56 5.85 -16.27
C SER A 2 -3.87 5.76 -14.77
N ARG A 3 -4.63 6.73 -14.22
CA ARG A 3 -4.89 6.84 -12.77
C ARG A 3 -5.94 5.86 -12.25
N SER A 4 -6.99 5.59 -13.02
CA SER A 4 -8.09 4.71 -12.58
C SER A 4 -7.62 3.26 -12.49
N ALA A 5 -6.74 2.83 -13.40
CA ALA A 5 -6.19 1.48 -13.40
C ALA A 5 -5.30 1.21 -12.16
N SER A 6 -4.53 2.20 -11.72
CA SER A 6 -3.70 2.05 -10.51
C SER A 6 -4.54 1.93 -9.25
N LEU A 7 -5.62 2.70 -9.13
CA LEU A 7 -6.59 2.58 -8.04
C LEU A 7 -7.26 1.20 -8.01
N ILE A 8 -7.70 0.69 -9.17
CA ILE A 8 -8.31 -0.64 -9.28
C ILE A 8 -7.30 -1.72 -8.88
N LYS A 9 -6.06 -1.64 -9.36
CA LYS A 9 -4.99 -2.59 -8.99
C LYS A 9 -4.77 -2.61 -7.48
N VAL A 10 -4.73 -1.44 -6.84
CA VAL A 10 -4.59 -1.34 -5.38
C VAL A 10 -5.79 -1.92 -4.65
N ALA A 11 -7.01 -1.61 -5.08
CA ALA A 11 -8.24 -2.18 -4.51
C ALA A 11 -8.23 -3.72 -4.60
N MET A 12 -7.81 -4.28 -5.74
CA MET A 12 -7.68 -5.73 -5.92
C MET A 12 -6.56 -6.34 -5.07
N CYS A 13 -5.43 -5.65 -4.89
CA CYS A 13 -4.36 -6.11 -4.00
C CYS A 13 -4.82 -6.15 -2.54
N MET A 14 -5.62 -5.17 -2.10
CA MET A 14 -6.26 -5.18 -0.78
C MET A 14 -7.28 -6.31 -0.64
N TYR A 15 -8.16 -6.48 -1.63
CA TYR A 15 -9.18 -7.52 -1.63
C TYR A 15 -8.57 -8.94 -1.60
N HIS A 16 -7.55 -9.19 -2.42
CA HIS A 16 -6.85 -10.49 -2.47
C HIS A 16 -5.71 -10.62 -1.46
N ARG A 17 -5.52 -9.63 -0.57
CA ARG A 17 -4.51 -9.64 0.50
C ARG A 17 -3.09 -9.93 0.01
N GLY A 18 -2.67 -9.28 -1.07
CA GLY A 18 -1.29 -9.40 -1.57
C GLY A 18 -0.98 -8.53 -2.77
N ILE A 19 0.31 -8.36 -3.05
CA ILE A 19 0.82 -7.52 -4.13
C ILE A 19 1.13 -8.38 -5.34
N THR A 20 0.58 -7.98 -6.48
CA THR A 20 0.78 -8.65 -7.77
C THR A 20 2.08 -8.20 -8.46
N VAL A 21 2.64 -9.11 -9.26
CA VAL A 21 3.88 -8.91 -10.03
C VAL A 21 3.76 -7.74 -11.01
N ASN A 22 4.87 -7.07 -11.29
CA ASN A 22 4.98 -6.22 -12.46
C ASN A 22 5.33 -7.07 -13.71
N MET A 23 4.32 -7.40 -14.52
CA MET A 23 4.43 -8.39 -15.61
C MET A 23 5.46 -8.04 -16.71
N GLN A 24 5.84 -6.78 -16.87
CA GLN A 24 6.80 -6.33 -17.90
C GLN A 24 8.16 -5.92 -17.32
N PHE A 25 8.44 -6.26 -16.06
CA PHE A 25 9.71 -5.95 -15.45
C PHE A 25 10.81 -6.93 -15.89
N THR A 26 11.76 -6.46 -16.70
CA THR A 26 12.91 -7.25 -17.16
C THR A 26 14.16 -6.99 -16.32
N SER A 27 14.48 -5.72 -16.08
CA SER A 27 15.63 -5.31 -15.27
C SER A 27 15.40 -3.92 -14.69
N LEU A 28 15.91 -3.69 -13.48
CA LEU A 28 15.92 -2.35 -12.90
C LEU A 28 16.90 -1.46 -13.67
N ASN A 29 16.55 -0.19 -13.86
CA ASN A 29 17.47 0.80 -14.40
C ASN A 29 18.74 0.85 -13.52
N SER A 30 19.92 0.68 -14.13
CA SER A 30 21.21 0.61 -13.42
C SER A 30 21.60 1.89 -12.67
N LYS A 31 20.92 3.02 -12.96
CA LYS A 31 21.06 4.27 -12.21
C LYS A 31 20.28 4.29 -10.89
N ILE A 32 19.41 3.31 -10.66
CA ILE A 32 18.59 3.19 -9.45
C ILE A 32 19.21 2.16 -8.53
N ASP A 33 19.71 2.62 -7.39
CA ASP A 33 20.18 1.74 -6.31
C ASP A 33 19.00 1.37 -5.40
N ALA A 34 18.36 0.25 -5.70
CA ALA A 34 17.22 -0.22 -4.92
C ALA A 34 17.56 -0.50 -3.45
N GLN A 35 18.77 -0.98 -3.16
CA GLN A 35 19.19 -1.29 -1.79
C GLN A 35 19.32 -0.02 -0.96
N LYS A 36 19.92 1.03 -1.52
CA LYS A 36 20.06 2.34 -0.87
C LYS A 36 18.71 2.94 -0.47
N TYR A 37 17.65 2.70 -1.24
CA TYR A 37 16.32 3.26 -1.00
C TYR A 37 15.34 2.29 -0.33
N ASN A 38 15.81 1.12 0.12
CA ASN A 38 14.98 0.06 0.69
C ASN A 38 13.78 -0.30 -0.22
N LEU A 39 14.03 -0.34 -1.53
CA LEU A 39 13.03 -0.65 -2.55
C LEU A 39 13.12 -2.13 -2.93
N HIS A 40 11.98 -2.81 -2.85
CA HIS A 40 11.86 -4.20 -3.29
C HIS A 40 11.04 -4.25 -4.57
N ILE A 41 11.65 -4.67 -5.67
CA ILE A 41 10.93 -4.90 -6.93
C ILE A 41 10.32 -6.30 -6.89
N LEU A 42 9.01 -6.36 -7.03
CA LEU A 42 8.27 -7.61 -6.95
C LEU A 42 8.27 -8.34 -8.29
N GLN A 43 8.97 -9.47 -8.32
CA GLN A 43 8.98 -10.40 -9.45
C GLN A 43 8.00 -11.57 -9.28
N ASN A 44 7.50 -11.78 -8.05
CA ASN A 44 6.52 -12.79 -7.69
C ASN A 44 5.40 -12.17 -6.87
N PHE A 45 4.24 -12.83 -6.83
CA PHE A 45 3.15 -12.42 -5.94
C PHE A 45 3.64 -12.47 -4.50
N VAL A 46 3.41 -11.40 -3.73
CA VAL A 46 3.79 -11.33 -2.32
C VAL A 46 2.52 -11.16 -1.48
N PRO A 47 2.16 -12.14 -0.63
CA PRO A 47 1.03 -11.98 0.26
C PRO A 47 1.32 -10.84 1.24
N PHE A 48 0.27 -10.11 1.62
CA PHE A 48 0.36 -9.17 2.71
C PHE A 48 0.68 -9.91 4.00
N PRO A 49 1.50 -9.33 4.90
CA PRO A 49 1.73 -9.96 6.18
C PRO A 49 0.41 -10.01 6.97
N PHE A 50 0.37 -10.95 7.90
CA PHE A 50 -0.62 -10.90 8.97
C PHE A 50 -0.37 -9.62 9.78
N VAL A 51 -1.36 -8.74 9.77
CA VAL A 51 -1.37 -7.51 10.56
C VAL A 51 -2.21 -7.78 11.80
N SER A 52 -1.70 -7.41 12.97
CA SER A 52 -2.48 -7.47 14.22
C SER A 52 -3.57 -6.40 14.21
N ASN A 53 -4.51 -6.45 15.16
CA ASN A 53 -5.64 -5.48 15.23
C ASN A 53 -5.23 -4.00 15.30
N ASN A 54 -3.95 -3.70 15.55
CA ASN A 54 -3.41 -2.35 15.63
C ASN A 54 -2.47 -2.00 14.47
N GLU A 55 -2.29 -2.91 13.51
CA GLU A 55 -1.49 -2.67 12.32
C GLU A 55 -2.38 -2.54 11.09
N LYS A 56 -2.04 -1.57 10.24
CA LYS A 56 -2.73 -1.31 8.97
C LYS A 56 -1.76 -1.36 7.82
N ILE A 57 -2.27 -1.76 6.66
CA ILE A 57 -1.55 -1.77 5.40
C ILE A 57 -1.83 -0.43 4.71
N ALA A 58 -0.78 0.36 4.47
CA ALA A 58 -0.87 1.54 3.63
C ALA A 58 -0.21 1.28 2.28
N ILE A 59 -0.78 1.80 1.20
CA ILE A 59 -0.32 1.63 -0.17
C ILE A 59 -0.16 3.01 -0.82
N GLY A 60 1.07 3.40 -1.13
CA GLY A 60 1.35 4.60 -1.91
C GLY A 60 1.17 4.34 -3.41
N ILE A 61 0.55 5.26 -4.13
CA ILE A 61 0.40 5.30 -5.60
C ILE A 61 1.10 6.56 -6.10
N ASN A 62 2.02 6.38 -7.05
CA ASN A 62 2.66 7.46 -7.80
C ASN A 62 2.23 7.38 -9.25
N SER A 63 1.75 8.48 -9.82
CA SER A 63 1.44 8.56 -11.25
C SER A 63 1.89 9.89 -11.80
N PHE A 64 2.70 9.81 -12.85
CA PHE A 64 3.34 10.91 -13.55
C PHE A 64 2.74 10.99 -14.95
N GLU A 65 2.25 12.16 -15.35
CA GLU A 65 1.81 12.41 -16.71
C GLU A 65 2.84 13.27 -17.43
N THR A 66 2.99 13.06 -18.74
CA THR A 66 4.01 13.74 -19.57
C THR A 66 3.87 15.27 -19.56
N VAL A 67 2.70 15.80 -19.19
CA VAL A 67 2.46 17.24 -19.05
C VAL A 67 1.95 17.55 -17.64
N GLY A 68 2.88 17.93 -16.76
CA GLY A 68 2.64 18.76 -15.57
C GLY A 68 1.86 18.17 -14.39
N SER A 69 1.09 17.09 -14.56
CA SER A 69 0.27 16.52 -13.49
C SER A 69 0.94 15.30 -12.88
N THR A 70 1.69 15.52 -11.79
CA THR A 70 2.13 14.45 -10.89
C THR A 70 1.15 14.38 -9.73
N THR A 71 0.69 13.19 -9.37
CA THR A 71 -0.13 13.05 -8.16
C THR A 71 0.29 11.81 -7.41
N HIS A 72 0.57 12.03 -6.12
CA HIS A 72 0.90 11.04 -5.12
C HIS A 72 -0.33 10.82 -4.24
N SER A 73 -0.67 9.57 -3.95
CA SER A 73 -1.81 9.23 -3.10
C SER A 73 -1.45 8.06 -2.20
N ILE A 74 -1.90 8.09 -0.94
CA ILE A 74 -1.72 6.99 0.01
C ILE A 74 -3.11 6.43 0.31
N ILE A 75 -3.27 5.11 0.16
CA ILE A 75 -4.50 4.39 0.44
C ILE A 75 -4.25 3.47 1.63
N GLU A 76 -5.04 3.62 2.69
CA GLU A 76 -4.96 2.75 3.87
C GLU A 76 -6.07 1.71 3.83
N GLU A 77 -5.77 0.50 4.29
CA GLU A 77 -6.75 -0.56 4.48
C GLU A 77 -7.84 -0.14 5.48
N TYR A 78 -9.10 -0.34 5.08
CA TYR A 78 -10.23 -0.15 5.99
C TYR A 78 -10.39 -1.36 6.91
N GLN A 79 -10.26 -1.14 8.23
CA GLN A 79 -10.60 -2.14 9.24
C GLN A 79 -11.93 -1.78 9.89
N ARG A 80 -12.89 -2.70 9.82
CA ARG A 80 -14.17 -2.56 10.51
C ARG A 80 -13.92 -2.67 12.01
N ILE A 81 -13.95 -1.53 12.71
CA ILE A 81 -14.00 -1.52 14.17
C ILE A 81 -15.36 -2.09 14.56
N ASN A 82 -15.40 -3.36 14.96
CA ASN A 82 -16.58 -3.89 15.63
C ASN A 82 -16.69 -3.17 16.96
N LYS A 83 -17.60 -2.20 17.02
CA LYS A 83 -17.99 -1.52 18.25
C LYS A 83 -18.79 -2.53 19.08
N THR A 84 -18.11 -3.49 19.69
CA THR A 84 -18.72 -4.29 20.75
C THR A 84 -19.10 -3.29 21.84
N SER A 85 -20.36 -3.34 22.24
CA SER A 85 -21.05 -2.43 23.15
C SER A 85 -20.15 -1.88 24.26
N ILE A 86 -20.10 -0.57 24.36
CA ILE A 86 -19.58 0.12 25.55
C ILE A 86 -20.57 -0.15 26.67
N GLU A 87 -20.29 -1.13 27.52
CA GLU A 87 -20.68 -1.06 28.92
C GLU A 87 -19.41 -0.92 29.75
N ASN A 88 -19.37 0.20 30.48
CA ASN A 88 -18.41 0.60 31.51
C ASN A 88 -17.15 1.34 31.01
N GLY A 89 -17.22 2.66 31.14
CA GLY A 89 -16.22 3.61 30.72
C GLY A 89 -14.88 3.48 31.44
N HIS A 90 -13.86 3.19 30.66
CA HIS A 90 -12.52 3.72 30.85
C HIS A 90 -11.91 3.86 29.46
N ILE A 91 -11.75 5.10 28.99
CA ILE A 91 -11.05 5.37 27.73
C ILE A 91 -9.58 5.50 28.08
N ASP A 92 -8.81 4.47 27.77
CA ASP A 92 -7.35 4.51 27.83
C ASP A 92 -6.84 5.13 26.50
N ASP A 93 -6.52 6.42 26.54
CA ASP A 93 -6.11 7.27 25.41
C ASP A 93 -4.69 6.97 24.88
N GLY A 94 -4.20 5.75 25.04
CA GLY A 94 -2.78 5.40 24.82
C GLY A 94 -2.43 4.62 23.55
N ASN A 95 -3.40 4.19 22.72
CA ASN A 95 -3.10 3.19 21.70
C ASN A 95 -2.61 3.81 20.37
N HIS A 96 -1.30 4.03 20.26
CA HIS A 96 -0.65 4.49 19.03
C HIS A 96 -0.74 3.40 17.94
N ILE A 97 -1.64 3.58 16.96
CA ILE A 97 -1.82 2.67 15.82
C ILE A 97 -0.54 2.70 14.96
N LYS A 98 0.17 1.58 14.85
CA LYS A 98 1.37 1.48 14.01
C LYS A 98 0.97 1.03 12.60
N SER A 99 1.17 1.86 11.58
CA SER A 99 0.93 1.45 10.19
C SER A 99 2.18 0.82 9.56
N LYS A 100 2.02 -0.33 8.90
CA LYS A 100 3.04 -0.86 7.97
C LYS A 100 2.79 -0.27 6.59
N GLN A 101 3.75 0.51 6.13
CA GLN A 101 3.63 1.25 4.88
C GLN A 101 4.28 0.45 3.74
N TYR A 102 3.49 0.19 2.71
CA TYR A 102 3.93 -0.35 1.44
C TYR A 102 3.89 0.77 0.41
N PHE A 103 5.01 1.05 -0.24
CA PHE A 103 5.03 1.94 -1.38
C PHE A 103 4.94 1.10 -2.65
N ILE A 104 3.81 1.17 -3.34
CA ILE A 104 3.60 0.46 -4.61
C ILE A 104 3.72 1.46 -5.75
N PHE A 105 4.88 1.47 -6.39
CA PHE A 105 5.09 2.29 -7.58
C PHE A 105 4.39 1.62 -8.78
N ILE A 106 3.28 2.19 -9.22
CA ILE A 106 2.59 1.78 -10.45
C ILE A 106 2.98 2.80 -11.53
N PHE A 107 3.94 2.43 -12.37
CA PHE A 107 4.25 3.18 -13.57
C PHE A 107 3.20 2.79 -14.63
N SER A 108 2.38 3.75 -15.02
CA SER A 108 1.45 3.65 -16.15
C SER A 108 2.01 4.40 -17.35
#